data_AF-A0A231RKP1-F1
#
_entry.id   AF-A0A231RKP1-F1
#
_cell.length_a   1.000
_cell.length_b   1.000
_cell.length_c   1.000
_cell.angle_alpha   90.00
_cell.angle_beta   90.00
_cell.angle_gamma   90.00
#
_symmetry.space_group_name_H-M   'P 1'
#
loop_
_entity.id
_entity.type
_entity.pdbx_description
1 polymer ?
#
loop_
_entity_poly.entity_id
_entity_poly.type
_entity_poly.pdbx_seq_one_letter_code
_entity_poly.pdbx_strand_id
1 'polypeptide(L)'
;MLNLSKGQKIDLTKGRNVNAITFELSWHALYEKNDYAYWVAIAHIDFTSPSEMKVSHVERYSRRHFERSPVLYADGAFRMNVGEEEFKDW
;
A
#
# COMPACT_ATOMS: atom_id res chain seq x y z
N MET A 1 -4.94 -22.80 -4.09
CA MET A 1 -4.26 -21.64 -3.48
C MET A 1 -3.65 -20.81 -4.60
N LEU A 2 -3.79 -19.48 -4.58
CA LEU A 2 -3.18 -18.61 -5.60
C LEU A 2 -1.98 -17.90 -4.97
N ASN A 3 -0.78 -18.15 -5.47
CA ASN A 3 0.43 -17.45 -5.06
C ASN A 3 0.69 -16.31 -6.04
N LEU A 4 0.76 -15.08 -5.53
CA LEU A 4 1.10 -13.88 -6.31
C LEU A 4 2.47 -13.38 -5.88
N SER A 5 3.28 -13.00 -6.87
CA SER A 5 4.60 -12.41 -6.65
C SER A 5 4.54 -10.88 -6.82
N LYS A 6 5.47 -10.18 -6.19
CA LYS A 6 5.61 -8.72 -6.31
C LYS A 6 5.71 -8.30 -7.78
N GLY A 7 4.88 -7.34 -8.20
CA GLY A 7 4.81 -6.85 -9.58
C GLY A 7 3.85 -7.59 -10.51
N GLN A 8 3.21 -8.69 -10.07
CA GLN A 8 2.16 -9.34 -10.86
C GLN A 8 0.88 -8.51 -10.87
N LYS A 9 0.46 -8.11 -12.07
CA LYS A 9 -0.91 -7.69 -12.35
C LYS A 9 -1.73 -8.95 -12.64
N ILE A 10 -2.69 -9.29 -11.79
CA ILE A 10 -3.60 -10.41 -12.01
C ILE A 10 -5.05 -9.94 -12.02
N ASP A 11 -5.84 -10.59 -12.86
CA ASP A 11 -7.27 -10.43 -12.88
C ASP A 11 -7.89 -11.25 -11.74
N LEU A 12 -8.33 -10.55 -10.69
CA LEU A 12 -8.94 -11.14 -9.50
C LEU A 12 -10.34 -11.74 -9.76
N THR A 13 -10.91 -11.49 -10.95
CA THR A 13 -12.30 -11.86 -11.28
C THR A 13 -12.41 -13.02 -12.28
N LYS A 14 -11.30 -13.46 -12.89
CA LYS A 14 -11.35 -14.48 -13.94
C LYS A 14 -11.74 -15.85 -13.38
N GLY A 15 -12.97 -16.28 -13.65
CA GLY A 15 -13.53 -17.56 -13.20
C GLY A 15 -14.08 -17.56 -11.76
N ARG A 16 -14.25 -16.40 -11.14
CA ARG A 16 -14.85 -16.24 -9.81
C ARG A 16 -15.97 -15.21 -9.86
N ASN A 17 -17.11 -15.52 -9.25
CA ASN A 17 -18.11 -14.48 -8.94
C ASN A 17 -17.61 -13.67 -7.74
N VAL A 18 -17.00 -12.52 -8.01
CA VAL A 18 -16.67 -11.52 -6.99
C VAL A 18 -17.81 -10.49 -7.02
N ASN A 19 -18.72 -10.54 -6.04
CA ASN A 19 -19.89 -9.66 -6.04
C ASN A 19 -19.53 -8.20 -5.69
N ALA A 20 -18.52 -7.98 -4.84
CA ALA A 20 -17.94 -6.67 -4.58
C ALA A 20 -16.59 -6.78 -3.87
N ILE A 21 -15.68 -5.84 -4.15
CA ILE A 21 -14.58 -5.48 -3.27
C ILE A 21 -14.80 -4.01 -2.94
N THR A 22 -15.32 -3.74 -1.74
CA THR A 22 -15.63 -2.37 -1.31
C THR A 22 -14.49 -1.85 -0.45
N PHE A 23 -13.82 -0.81 -0.92
CA PHE A 23 -12.89 -0.02 -0.13
C PHE A 23 -13.56 1.30 0.20
N GLU A 24 -13.91 1.51 1.47
CA GLU A 24 -14.37 2.82 1.94
C GLU A 24 -13.16 3.65 2.34
N LEU A 25 -12.89 4.69 1.55
CA LEU A 25 -11.90 5.71 1.88
C LEU A 25 -12.66 6.94 2.39
N SER A 26 -12.35 7.36 3.60
CA SER A 26 -12.85 8.61 4.17
C SER A 26 -11.73 9.63 4.25
N TRP A 27 -12.06 10.90 4.05
CA TRP A 27 -11.12 11.99 4.26
C TRP A 27 -10.76 12.08 5.74
N HIS A 28 -9.47 11.96 6.04
CA HIS A 28 -8.92 12.31 7.34
C HIS A 28 -7.95 13.47 7.15
N ALA A 29 -7.91 14.36 8.14
CA ALA A 29 -6.84 15.34 8.21
C ALA A 29 -5.52 14.58 8.38
N LEU A 30 -4.55 14.92 7.54
CA LEU A 30 -3.20 14.42 7.67
C LEU A 30 -2.63 14.82 9.03
N TYR A 31 -2.09 13.86 9.77
CA TYR A 31 -1.40 14.09 11.04
C TYR A 31 -0.11 14.91 10.85
N GLU A 32 0.51 14.84 9.67
CA GLU A 32 1.71 15.59 9.34
C GLU A 32 1.48 16.51 8.12
N LYS A 33 1.91 17.76 8.24
CA LYS A 33 2.00 18.66 7.10
C LYS A 33 3.36 18.49 6.43
N ASN A 34 3.40 17.70 5.37
CA ASN A 34 4.61 17.45 4.59
C ASN A 34 4.34 17.65 3.10
N ASP A 35 4.36 18.92 2.69
CA ASP A 35 4.02 19.36 1.32
C ASP A 35 5.02 18.85 0.24
N TYR A 36 6.10 18.19 0.65
CA TYR A 36 7.15 17.67 -0.23
C TYR A 36 7.37 16.16 -0.05
N ALA A 37 6.36 15.46 0.48
CA ALA A 37 6.31 14.00 0.46
C ALA A 37 5.73 13.52 -0.88
N TYR A 38 6.45 12.63 -1.56
CA TYR A 38 5.96 11.99 -2.79
C TYR A 38 5.11 10.75 -2.48
N TRP A 39 5.30 10.14 -1.30
CA TRP A 39 4.61 8.92 -0.91
C TRP A 39 3.97 9.04 0.46
N VAL A 40 2.76 8.50 0.58
CA VAL A 40 2.03 8.37 1.84
C VAL A 40 1.44 6.97 1.95
N ALA A 41 1.70 6.29 3.06
CA ALA A 41 1.03 5.05 3.43
C ALA A 41 0.02 5.36 4.54
N ILE A 42 -1.29 5.16 4.31
CA ILE A 42 -2.35 5.57 5.25
C ILE A 42 -3.04 4.41 5.97
N ALA A 43 -3.04 3.21 5.38
CA ALA A 43 -3.67 2.02 5.93
C ALA A 43 -2.86 0.76 5.60
N HIS A 44 -2.88 -0.20 6.51
CA HIS A 44 -2.34 -1.54 6.33
C HIS A 44 -3.46 -2.55 6.51
N ILE A 45 -3.68 -3.36 5.46
CA ILE A 45 -4.73 -4.39 5.41
C ILE A 45 -4.04 -5.75 5.32
N ASP A 46 -4.26 -6.58 6.32
CA ASP A 46 -3.66 -7.88 6.48
C ASP A 46 -4.71 -8.99 6.24
N PHE A 47 -4.44 -9.81 5.22
CA PHE A 47 -5.24 -10.97 4.81
C PHE A 47 -4.57 -12.31 5.14
N THR A 48 -3.53 -12.33 5.97
CA THR A 48 -2.79 -13.55 6.30
C THR A 48 -3.63 -14.56 7.09
N SER A 49 -4.63 -14.09 7.85
CA SER A 49 -5.58 -14.96 8.52
C SER A 49 -6.66 -15.45 7.55
N PRO A 50 -6.95 -16.77 7.51
CA PRO A 50 -7.99 -17.33 6.65
C PRO A 50 -9.41 -17.01 7.13
N SER A 51 -9.59 -16.56 8.38
CA SER A 51 -10.90 -16.32 8.99
C SER A 51 -11.23 -14.84 9.22
N GLU A 52 -10.22 -13.97 9.22
CA GLU A 52 -10.42 -12.54 9.49
C GLU A 52 -9.44 -11.68 8.69
N MET A 53 -9.92 -10.52 8.24
CA MET A 53 -9.08 -9.45 7.73
C MET A 53 -8.81 -8.46 8.87
N LYS A 54 -7.56 -8.01 9.01
CA LYS A 54 -7.20 -6.95 9.95
C LYS A 54 -6.89 -5.67 9.20
N VAL A 55 -7.49 -4.57 9.65
CA VAL A 55 -7.21 -3.22 9.15
C VAL A 55 -6.58 -2.41 10.27
N SER A 56 -5.47 -1.76 9.97
CA SER A 56 -4.78 -0.86 10.90
C SER A 56 -4.42 0.44 10.19
N HIS A 57 -4.56 1.55 10.92
CA HIS A 57 -4.13 2.85 10.45
C HIS A 57 -2.61 2.99 10.62
N VAL A 58 -1.89 3.44 9.59
CA VAL A 58 -0.41 3.45 9.56
C VAL A 58 0.20 4.72 8.95
N GLU A 59 -0.50 5.85 9.03
CA GLU A 59 -0.10 7.10 8.35
C GLU A 59 1.39 7.45 8.48
N ARG A 60 2.10 7.32 7.37
CA ARG A 60 3.54 7.52 7.25
C ARG A 60 3.90 8.18 5.93
N TYR A 61 4.76 9.19 6.02
CA TYR A 61 5.20 10.00 4.90
C TYR A 61 6.61 9.64 4.47
N SER A 62 6.91 9.87 3.19
CA SER A 62 8.30 9.91 2.74
C SER A 62 9.04 11.06 3.41
N ARG A 63 10.38 10.98 3.41
CA ARG A 63 11.20 12.14 3.78
C ARG A 63 10.96 13.26 2.76
N ARG A 64 11.19 14.49 3.21
CA ARG A 64 11.10 15.68 2.37
C ARG A 64 12.02 15.51 1.13
N HIS A 65 11.47 15.74 -0.06
CA HIS A 65 12.18 15.61 -1.34
C HIS A 65 12.74 14.21 -1.62
N PHE A 66 12.12 13.17 -1.04
CA PHE A 66 12.59 11.79 -1.20
C PHE A 66 11.60 10.98 -2.03
N GLU A 67 12.05 10.57 -3.21
CA GLU A 67 11.20 9.98 -4.24
C GLU A 67 11.15 8.45 -4.21
N ARG A 68 11.99 7.80 -3.40
CA ARG A 68 11.97 6.34 -3.30
C ARG A 68 10.67 5.86 -2.66
N SER A 69 10.00 4.95 -3.35
CA SER A 69 8.74 4.35 -2.91
C SER A 69 8.87 3.61 -1.58
N PRO A 70 7.75 3.41 -0.86
CA PRO A 70 7.72 2.46 0.24
C PRO A 70 7.88 1.02 -0.26
N VAL A 71 8.51 0.16 0.55
CA VAL A 71 8.60 -1.28 0.30
C VAL A 71 7.83 -2.02 1.37
N LEU A 72 6.93 -2.90 0.94
CA LEU A 72 6.33 -3.95 1.77
C LEU A 72 7.20 -5.20 1.69
N TYR A 73 7.59 -5.74 2.84
CA TYR A 73 8.36 -6.97 2.99
C TYR A 73 7.43 -8.17 3.18
N ALA A 74 7.96 -9.37 2.98
CA ALA A 74 7.19 -10.62 3.03
C ALA A 74 6.62 -10.93 4.43
N ASP A 75 7.23 -10.39 5.49
CA ASP A 75 6.77 -10.50 6.87
C ASP A 75 5.67 -9.48 7.24
N GLY A 76 5.20 -8.69 6.26
CA GLY A 76 4.18 -7.65 6.46
C GLY A 76 4.73 -6.33 7.00
N ALA A 77 6.02 -6.26 7.35
CA ALA A 77 6.63 -4.97 7.66
C ALA A 77 6.71 -4.11 6.40
N PHE A 78 6.56 -2.80 6.54
CA PHE A 78 6.82 -1.87 5.45
C PHE A 78 7.79 -0.77 5.88
N ARG A 79 8.54 -0.25 4.92
CA ARG A 79 9.51 0.81 5.14
C ARG A 79 9.41 1.87 4.05
N MET A 80 9.27 3.12 4.47
CA MET A 80 9.29 4.28 3.58
C MET A 80 10.71 4.52 3.06
N ASN A 81 10.85 5.19 1.91
CA ASN A 81 12.13 5.74 1.42
C ASN A 81 13.19 4.69 1.04
N VAL A 82 12.79 3.48 0.62
CA VAL A 82 13.76 2.39 0.32
C VAL A 82 13.49 1.67 -0.99
N GLY A 83 12.36 1.92 -1.64
CA GLY A 83 12.01 1.36 -2.93
C GLY A 83 12.70 2.05 -4.09
N GLU A 84 12.18 1.78 -5.28
CA GLU A 84 12.64 2.42 -6.51
C GLU A 84 12.19 3.88 -6.57
N GLU A 85 12.95 4.68 -7.30
CA GLU A 85 12.66 6.08 -7.55
C GLU A 85 11.91 6.17 -8.87
N GLU A 86 10.67 6.66 -8.86
CA GLU A 86 9.74 6.54 -10.01
C GLU A 86 9.60 7.82 -10.84
N PHE A 87 10.11 8.97 -10.38
CA PHE A 87 9.81 10.29 -10.96
C PHE A 87 10.99 10.98 -11.66
N LYS A 88 11.98 10.23 -12.11
CA LYS A 88 13.09 10.78 -12.92
C LYS A 88 12.73 10.86 -14.40
N ASP A 89 12.15 11.99 -14.79
CA ASP A 89 12.22 12.50 -16.17
C ASP A 89 13.24 13.64 -16.19
N TRP A 90 14.47 13.33 -16.56
CA TRP A 90 15.44 14.33 -17.01
C TRP A 90 15.59 14.23 -18.53
#